data_AF-A0A2V5WGQ3-F1
#
_entry.id   AF-A0A2V5WGQ3-F1
#
_cell.length_a   1.000
_cell.length_b   1.000
_cell.length_c   1.000
_cell.angle_alpha   90.00
_cell.angle_beta   90.00
_cell.angle_gamma   90.00
#
_symmetry.space_group_name_H-M   'P 1'
#
loop_
_entity.id
_entity.type
_entity.pdbx_description
1 polymer ?
#
loop_
_entity_poly.entity_id
_entity_poly.type
_entity_poly.pdbx_seq_one_letter_code
_entity_poly.pdbx_strand_id
1 'polypeptide(L)' 'MSKAEILQQLPKLNSVELREICDRIWQLEEEQLLGGRANPSDEEKALLDSEFEDYARDRKAGSNWEDVKSRLKQ' A
#
# COMPACT_ATOMS: atom_id res chain seq x y z
N MET A 1 -10.11 26.62 2.22
CA MET A 1 -9.01 26.59 1.23
C MET A 1 -9.44 25.79 0.03
N SER A 2 -9.12 26.26 -1.17
CA SER A 2 -9.32 25.54 -2.42
C SER A 2 -8.14 24.62 -2.72
N LYS A 3 -8.35 23.61 -3.58
CA LYS A 3 -7.29 22.75 -4.12
C LYS A 3 -6.15 23.57 -4.75
N ALA A 4 -6.50 24.64 -5.46
CA ALA A 4 -5.52 25.50 -6.13
C ALA A 4 -4.60 26.22 -5.13
N GLU A 5 -5.16 26.71 -4.02
CA GLU A 5 -4.39 27.36 -2.96
C GLU A 5 -3.40 26.38 -2.31
N ILE A 6 -3.82 25.15 -2.04
CA ILE A 6 -2.95 24.11 -1.46
C ILE A 6 -1.77 23.82 -2.39
N LEU A 7 -2.05 23.61 -3.68
CA LEU A 7 -1.01 23.33 -4.68
C LEU A 7 0.00 24.48 -4.84
N GLN A 8 -0.43 25.72 -4.66
CA GLN A 8 0.46 26.89 -4.70
C GLN A 8 1.37 27.01 -3.47
N GLN A 9 0.99 26.42 -2.32
CA GLN A 9 1.84 26.43 -1.13
C GLN A 9 2.88 25.31 -1.14
N LEU A 10 2.62 24.17 -1.78
CA LEU A 10 3.54 23.01 -1.78
C LEU A 10 4.99 23.37 -2.16
N PRO A 11 5.27 24.18 -3.21
CA PRO A 11 6.65 24.51 -3.58
C PRO A 11 7.39 25.39 -2.55
N LYS A 12 6.68 25.98 -1.58
CA LYS A 12 7.27 26.84 -0.55
C LYS A 12 7.70 26.08 0.69
N LEU A 13 7.33 24.81 0.77
CA LEU A 13 7.60 23.94 1.90
C LEU A 13 9.00 23.36 1.81
N ASN A 14 9.59 23.09 2.96
CA ASN A 14 10.84 22.33 3.03
C ASN A 14 10.58 20.83 2.85
N SER A 15 11.66 20.04 2.77
CA SER A 15 11.58 18.60 2.51
C SER A 15 10.85 17.80 3.61
N VAL A 16 10.91 18.26 4.87
CA VAL A 16 10.23 17.60 6.00
C VAL A 16 8.73 17.85 5.91
N GLU A 17 8.33 19.12 5.73
CA GLU A 17 6.93 19.50 5.57
C GLU A 17 6.28 18.83 4.35
N LEU A 18 7.01 18.72 3.23
CA LEU A 18 6.56 17.98 2.06
C LEU A 18 6.36 16.49 2.35
N ARG A 19 7.28 15.87 3.10
CA ARG A 19 7.15 14.46 3.49
C ARG A 19 5.90 14.25 4.34
N GLU A 20 5.66 15.09 5.34
CA GLU A 20 4.47 15.00 6.20
C GLU A 20 3.17 15.09 5.40
N ILE A 21 3.12 15.99 4.41
CA ILE A 21 1.96 16.10 3.51
C ILE A 21 1.81 14.84 2.65
N CYS A 22 2.89 14.33 2.09
CA CYS A 22 2.85 13.08 1.31
C CYS A 22 2.35 11.91 2.15
N ASP A 23 2.85 11.74 3.37
CA ASP A 23 2.44 10.67 4.27
C ASP A 23 0.94 10.79 4.60
N ARG A 24 0.44 12.02 4.80
CA ARG A 24 -0.99 12.25 5.02
C ARG A 24 -1.84 11.95 3.78
N ILE A 25 -1.35 12.26 2.58
CA ILE A 25 -2.05 11.93 1.33
C ILE A 25 -2.14 10.41 1.17
N TRP A 26 -1.04 9.68 1.39
CA TRP A 26 -1.04 8.22 1.33
C TRP A 26 -2.00 7.59 2.33
N GLN A 27 -2.05 8.11 3.56
CA GLN A 27 -3.02 7.63 4.54
C GLN A 27 -4.47 7.81 4.06
N LEU A 28 -4.81 8.97 3.46
CA LEU A 28 -6.16 9.23 2.95
C LEU A 28 -6.50 8.35 1.73
N GLU A 29 -5.51 8.00 0.91
CA GLU A 29 -5.69 7.06 -0.20
C GLU A 29 -5.91 5.64 0.33
N GLU A 30 -5.13 5.20 1.31
CA GLU A 30 -5.30 3.91 1.98
C GLU A 30 -6.67 3.79 2.65
N GLU A 31 -7.09 4.79 3.43
CA GLU A 31 -8.41 4.84 4.05
C GLU A 31 -9.55 4.75 3.02
N GLN A 32 -9.39 5.35 1.84
CA GLN A 32 -10.36 5.21 0.75
C GLN A 32 -10.33 3.84 0.09
N LEU A 33 -9.14 3.26 -0.11
CA LEU A 33 -8.98 1.94 -0.72
C LEU A 33 -9.53 0.82 0.17
N LEU A 34 -9.31 0.95 1.47
CA LEU A 34 -9.77 0.01 2.50
C LEU A 34 -11.20 0.31 2.97
N GLY A 35 -11.65 1.56 2.82
CA GLY A 35 -13.00 2.00 3.17
C GLY A 35 -14.07 1.17 2.48
N GLY A 36 -14.84 0.41 3.27
CA GLY A 36 -15.91 -0.44 2.76
C GLY A 36 -15.48 -1.85 2.32
N ARG A 37 -14.18 -2.20 2.45
CA ARG A 37 -13.73 -3.59 2.31
C ARG A 37 -13.87 -4.32 3.64
N ALA A 38 -14.25 -5.59 3.59
CA ALA A 38 -14.12 -6.44 4.76
C ALA A 38 -12.63 -6.60 5.10
N ASN A 39 -12.31 -6.61 6.40
CA ASN A 39 -10.99 -7.06 6.83
C ASN A 39 -10.76 -8.49 6.31
N PRO A 40 -9.50 -8.88 6.04
CA PRO A 40 -9.19 -10.27 5.72
C PRO A 40 -9.73 -11.19 6.82
N SER A 41 -10.28 -12.32 6.41
CA SER A 41 -10.65 -13.41 7.32
C SER A 41 -9.42 -13.95 8.05
N ASP A 42 -9.64 -14.68 9.14
CA ASP A 42 -8.53 -15.23 9.92
C ASP A 42 -7.74 -16.29 9.13
N GLU A 43 -8.39 -16.99 8.19
CA GLU A 43 -7.72 -17.89 7.25
C GLU A 43 -6.83 -17.13 6.26
N GLU A 44 -7.32 -16.03 5.69
CA GLU A 44 -6.53 -15.17 4.79
C GLU A 44 -5.33 -14.54 5.51
N LYS A 45 -5.51 -14.11 6.77
CA LYS A 45 -4.39 -13.61 7.59
C LYS A 45 -3.35 -14.69 7.85
N ALA A 46 -3.78 -15.88 8.27
CA ALA A 46 -2.88 -16.98 8.53
C ALA A 46 -2.08 -17.39 7.28
N LEU A 47 -2.71 -17.34 6.10
CA LEU A 47 -2.02 -17.55 4.84
C LEU A 47 -0.96 -16.48 4.58
N LEU A 48 -1.30 -15.20 4.74
CA LEU A 48 -0.34 -14.09 4.56
C LEU A 48 0.84 -14.19 5.52
N ASP A 49 0.58 -14.52 6.79
CA ASP A 49 1.61 -14.68 7.82
C ASP A 49 2.56 -15.83 7.45
N SER A 50 2.03 -16.97 7.00
CA SER A 50 2.84 -18.11 6.56
C SER A 50 3.72 -17.77 5.35
N GLU A 51 3.16 -17.15 4.33
CA GLU A 51 3.91 -16.73 3.13
C GLU A 51 5.01 -15.71 3.48
N PHE A 52 4.74 -14.82 4.44
CA PHE A 52 5.71 -13.86 4.92
C PHE A 52 6.86 -14.54 5.68
N GLU A 53 6.56 -15.51 6.53
CA GLU A 53 7.60 -16.30 7.20
C GLU A 53 8.48 -17.07 6.22
N ASP A 54 7.88 -17.68 5.19
CA ASP A 54 8.63 -18.39 4.16
C ASP A 54 9.53 -17.43 3.36
N TYR A 55 9.02 -16.24 3.02
CA TYR A 55 9.84 -15.19 2.40
C TYR A 55 10.98 -14.70 3.31
N ALA A 56 10.74 -14.57 4.61
CA ALA A 56 11.74 -14.15 5.58
C ALA A 56 12.88 -15.18 5.71
N ARG A 57 12.55 -16.48 5.60
CA ARG A 57 13.51 -17.59 5.59
C ARG A 57 14.24 -17.70 4.25
N ASP A 58 13.52 -17.57 3.13
CA ASP A 58 14.06 -17.56 1.78
C ASP A 58 13.34 -16.52 0.91
N ARG A 59 14.07 -15.46 0.52
CA ARG A 59 13.55 -14.40 -0.35
C ARG A 59 13.14 -14.86 -1.75
N LYS A 60 13.43 -16.12 -2.12
CA LYS A 60 13.05 -16.76 -3.38
C LYS A 60 11.97 -17.83 -3.22
N ALA A 61 11.40 -18.01 -2.02
CA ALA A 61 10.35 -19.01 -1.77
C ALA A 61 9.08 -18.77 -2.60
N GLY A 62 8.79 -17.50 -2.94
CA GLY A 62 7.62 -17.13 -3.73
C GLY A 62 7.74 -17.39 -5.23
N SER A 63 6.58 -17.53 -5.90
CA SER A 63 6.51 -17.49 -7.36
C SER A 63 6.87 -16.10 -7.89
N ASN A 64 7.45 -16.04 -9.10
CA ASN A 64 7.59 -14.74 -9.76
C ASN A 64 6.19 -14.16 -10.09
N TRP A 65 6.10 -12.84 -10.20
CA TRP A 65 4.82 -12.18 -10.43
C TRP A 65 4.17 -12.54 -11.76
N GLU A 66 4.96 -12.84 -12.81
CA GLU A 66 4.39 -13.20 -14.12
C GLU A 66 3.69 -14.57 -14.08
N ASP A 67 4.20 -15.52 -13.31
CA ASP A 67 3.57 -16.82 -13.08
C ASP A 67 2.26 -16.66 -12.30
N VAL A 68 2.28 -15.85 -11.23
CA VAL A 68 1.07 -15.55 -10.43
C VAL A 68 0.01 -14.90 -11.30
N LYS A 69 0.39 -13.87 -12.07
CA LYS A 69 -0.49 -13.13 -12.97
C LYS A 69 -1.07 -14.01 -14.07
N SER A 70 -0.31 -14.98 -14.57
CA SER A 70 -0.80 -15.95 -15.56
C SER A 70 -1.89 -16.85 -14.99
N ARG A 71 -1.81 -17.24 -13.71
CA ARG A 71 -2.85 -18.02 -13.02
C ARG A 71 -4.15 -17.23 -12.81
N LEU A 72 -4.05 -15.93 -12.53
CA LEU A 72 -5.22 -15.07 -12.28
C LEU A 72 -6.01 -14.66 -13.53
N LYS A 73 -5.45 -14.89 -14.72
CA LYS A 73 -6.10 -14.56 -16.01
C LYS A 73 -6.86 -15.73 -16.63
N GLN A 74 -6.86 -16.90 -16.00
CA GLN A 74 -7.65 -18.08 -16.38
C GLN A 74 -9.03 -18.04 -15.73
#